data_AF-A0A946UAU9-F1
#
_entry.id   AF-A0A946UAU9-F1
#
_cell.length_a   1.000
_cell.length_b   1.000
_cell.length_c   1.000
_cell.angle_alpha   90.00
_cell.angle_beta   90.00
_cell.angle_gamma   90.00
#
_symmetry.space_group_name_H-M   'P 1'
#
loop_
_entity.id
_entity.type
_entity.pdbx_description
1 polymer ?
#
loop_
_entity_poly.entity_id
_entity_poly.type
_entity_poly.pdbx_seq_one_letter_code
_entity_poly.pdbx_strand_id
1 'polypeptide(L)'
;MKKVITTVLFTLAFAFYCSSAFADSIVASYSCELKDGKTPEELQAVNSKWLKWVRTNVNENIESSVGSPVVGKLDHFIFVDTYPDLATWAAAQTALDSDAASELENMFDEIAECTENRLWKLEATQ
;
A
#
# COMPACT_ATOMS: atom_id res chain seq x y z
N MET A 1 32.51 -9.62 -31.79
CA MET A 1 32.63 -9.87 -30.33
C MET A 1 32.00 -8.76 -29.49
N LYS A 2 32.43 -7.49 -29.58
CA LYS A 2 31.80 -6.36 -28.85
C LYS A 2 30.26 -6.28 -29.02
N LYS A 3 29.75 -6.33 -30.25
CA LYS A 3 28.30 -6.29 -30.53
C LYS A 3 27.53 -7.47 -29.91
N VAL A 4 28.12 -8.67 -29.93
CA VAL A 4 27.50 -9.89 -29.35
C VAL A 4 27.46 -9.79 -27.82
N ILE A 5 28.53 -9.29 -27.21
CA ILE A 5 28.61 -9.07 -25.75
C ILE A 5 27.58 -8.02 -25.31
N THR A 6 27.44 -6.90 -26.05
CA THR A 6 26.45 -5.86 -25.75
C THR A 6 25.02 -6.38 -25.88
N THR A 7 24.71 -7.17 -26.90
CA THR A 7 23.37 -7.76 -27.07
C THR A 7 23.03 -8.72 -25.93
N VAL A 8 23.97 -9.59 -25.52
CA VAL A 8 23.77 -10.55 -24.42
C VAL A 8 23.57 -9.84 -23.07
N LEU A 9 24.32 -8.76 -22.81
CA LEU A 9 24.14 -7.95 -21.60
C LEU A 9 22.75 -7.26 -21.57
N PHE A 10 22.25 -6.82 -22.71
CA PHE A 10 20.92 -6.19 -22.81
C PHE A 10 19.78 -7.21 -22.59
N THR A 11 19.89 -8.43 -23.12
CA THR A 11 18.89 -9.48 -22.87
C THR A 11 18.90 -10.00 -21.44
N LEU A 12 20.07 -10.13 -20.81
CA LEU A 12 20.13 -10.50 -19.39
C LEU A 12 19.53 -9.43 -18.48
N ALA A 13 19.78 -8.15 -18.75
CA ALA A 13 19.20 -7.05 -17.99
C ALA A 13 17.66 -7.00 -18.12
N PHE A 14 17.13 -7.24 -19.32
CA PHE A 14 15.69 -7.28 -19.55
C PHE A 14 15.01 -8.49 -18.88
N ALA A 15 15.65 -9.67 -18.91
CA ALA A 15 15.13 -10.85 -18.23
C ALA A 15 15.11 -10.71 -16.70
N PHE A 16 16.09 -10.03 -16.11
CA PHE A 16 16.10 -9.74 -14.67
C PHE A 16 15.01 -8.73 -14.26
N TYR A 17 14.73 -7.74 -15.10
CA TYR A 17 13.65 -6.76 -14.88
C TYR A 17 12.24 -7.38 -14.95
N CYS A 18 12.02 -8.39 -15.79
CA CYS A 18 10.72 -9.06 -15.86
C CYS A 18 10.42 -9.90 -14.61
N SER A 19 11.42 -10.50 -13.96
CA SER A 19 11.21 -11.34 -12.78
C SER A 19 10.76 -10.55 -11.55
N SER A 20 11.14 -9.27 -11.43
CA SER A 20 10.68 -8.38 -10.35
C SER A 20 9.21 -7.94 -10.50
N ALA A 21 8.61 -8.10 -11.69
CA ALA A 21 7.21 -7.75 -11.91
C ALA A 21 6.22 -8.80 -11.34
N PHE A 22 6.73 -9.93 -10.86
CA PHE A 22 5.94 -11.06 -10.36
C PHE A 22 6.29 -11.48 -8.92
N ALA A 23 6.92 -10.60 -8.14
CA ALA A 23 7.06 -10.87 -6.71
C ALA A 23 5.67 -10.86 -6.06
N ASP A 24 5.38 -11.88 -5.24
CA ASP A 24 4.14 -11.94 -4.46
C ASP A 24 4.04 -10.65 -3.63
N SER A 25 2.93 -9.92 -3.80
CA SER A 25 2.73 -8.69 -3.03
C SER A 25 2.07 -9.00 -1.70
N ILE A 26 2.48 -8.26 -0.67
CA ILE A 26 1.78 -8.26 0.62
C ILE A 26 0.79 -7.11 0.61
N VAL A 27 -0.49 -7.41 0.83
CA VAL A 27 -1.55 -6.41 0.77
C VAL A 27 -2.29 -6.35 2.11
N ALA A 28 -2.25 -5.20 2.77
CA ALA A 28 -3.12 -4.92 3.90
C ALA A 28 -4.41 -4.28 3.39
N SER A 29 -5.56 -4.85 3.75
CA SER A 29 -6.87 -4.30 3.43
C SER A 29 -7.62 -3.94 4.71
N TYR A 30 -8.21 -2.76 4.75
CA TYR A 30 -9.01 -2.28 5.88
C TYR A 30 -10.40 -1.90 5.38
N SER A 31 -11.44 -2.46 5.97
CA SER A 31 -12.84 -2.14 5.66
C SER A 31 -13.35 -1.11 6.65
N CYS A 32 -13.83 0.03 6.14
CA CYS A 32 -14.09 1.20 6.94
C CYS A 32 -15.36 1.95 6.52
N GLU A 33 -15.86 2.77 7.44
CA GLU A 33 -16.95 3.73 7.26
C GLU A 33 -16.43 5.15 7.54
N LEU A 34 -16.94 6.16 6.82
CA LEU A 34 -16.66 7.56 7.15
C LEU A 34 -17.46 7.95 8.39
N LYS A 35 -16.84 8.72 9.28
CA LYS A 35 -17.57 9.31 10.41
C LYS A 35 -18.54 10.40 9.95
N ASP A 36 -19.56 10.66 10.77
CA ASP A 36 -20.61 11.64 10.47
C ASP A 36 -20.03 13.01 10.08
N GLY A 37 -20.48 13.53 8.95
CA GLY A 37 -20.07 14.84 8.43
C GLY A 37 -18.70 14.87 7.75
N LYS A 38 -18.00 13.73 7.62
CA LYS A 38 -16.72 13.62 6.94
C LYS A 38 -16.88 13.30 5.46
N THR A 39 -15.91 13.70 4.64
CA THR A 39 -15.99 13.54 3.19
C THR A 39 -14.91 12.61 2.61
N PRO A 40 -15.16 12.01 1.42
CA PRO A 40 -14.15 11.25 0.71
C PRO A 40 -12.90 12.07 0.36
N GLU A 41 -13.02 13.38 0.14
CA GLU A 41 -11.87 14.26 -0.13
C GLU A 41 -10.98 14.43 1.10
N GLU A 42 -11.57 14.58 2.30
CA GLU A 42 -10.82 14.62 3.56
C GLU A 42 -10.08 13.29 3.78
N LEU A 43 -10.76 12.17 3.50
CA LEU A 43 -10.17 10.83 3.56
C LEU A 43 -8.96 10.68 2.64
N GLN A 44 -9.08 11.09 1.38
CA GLN A 44 -7.97 11.06 0.42
C GLN A 44 -6.80 11.94 0.86
N ALA A 45 -7.08 13.09 1.48
CA ALA A 45 -6.05 13.98 1.99
C ALA A 45 -5.28 13.37 3.18
N VAL A 46 -5.98 12.70 4.10
CA VAL A 46 -5.34 11.96 5.21
C VAL A 46 -4.52 10.79 4.67
N ASN A 47 -5.07 9.98 3.77
CA ASN A 47 -4.34 8.85 3.17
C ASN A 47 -3.08 9.30 2.42
N SER A 48 -3.16 10.42 1.70
CA SER A 48 -2.00 10.98 0.99
C SER A 48 -0.88 11.40 1.94
N LYS A 49 -1.22 11.92 3.13
CA LYS A 49 -0.22 12.29 4.16
C LYS A 49 0.44 11.04 4.74
N TRP A 50 -0.34 10.01 5.06
CA TRP A 50 0.18 8.73 5.52
C TRP A 50 1.09 8.07 4.48
N LEU A 51 0.66 8.00 3.21
CA LEU A 51 1.44 7.39 2.13
C LEU A 51 2.78 8.11 1.93
N LYS A 52 2.78 9.45 1.96
CA LYS A 52 4.01 10.23 1.88
C LYS A 52 4.94 9.94 3.06
N TRP A 53 4.38 9.88 4.27
CA TRP A 53 5.14 9.63 5.47
C TRP A 53 5.74 8.22 5.48
N VAL A 54 4.96 7.18 5.19
CA VAL A 54 5.44 5.79 5.23
C VAL A 54 6.48 5.53 4.15
N ARG A 55 6.34 6.14 2.97
CA ARG A 55 7.37 6.09 1.92
C ARG A 55 8.68 6.74 2.32
N THR A 56 8.60 7.84 3.07
CA THR A 56 9.79 8.57 3.54
C THR A 56 10.52 7.81 4.65
N ASN A 57 9.77 7.20 5.57
CA ASN A 57 10.33 6.63 6.80
C ASN A 57 10.57 5.11 6.73
N VAL A 58 9.94 4.41 5.78
CA VAL A 58 9.98 2.94 5.69
C VAL A 58 10.50 2.47 4.33
N ASN A 59 9.73 2.66 3.26
CA ASN A 59 10.10 2.19 1.92
C ASN A 59 9.31 2.94 0.85
N GLU A 60 10.02 3.53 -0.13
CA GLU A 60 9.41 4.32 -1.20
C GLU A 60 8.44 3.53 -2.10
N ASN A 61 8.55 2.20 -2.13
CA ASN A 61 7.75 1.31 -2.98
C ASN A 61 6.45 0.84 -2.31
N ILE A 62 6.10 1.34 -1.13
CA ILE A 62 4.77 1.12 -0.54
C ILE A 62 3.74 1.87 -1.39
N GLU A 63 2.60 1.25 -1.69
CA GLU A 63 1.49 1.89 -2.41
C GLU A 63 0.23 1.88 -1.55
N SER A 64 -0.70 2.79 -1.82
CA SER A 64 -2.00 2.80 -1.16
C SER A 64 -3.10 3.35 -2.05
N SER A 65 -4.28 2.77 -1.90
CA SER A 65 -5.49 3.14 -2.62
C SER A 65 -6.70 3.14 -1.70
N VAL A 66 -7.65 4.02 -1.99
CA VAL A 66 -8.99 3.99 -1.40
C VAL A 66 -9.95 3.44 -2.43
N GLY A 67 -10.63 2.34 -2.11
CA GLY A 67 -11.65 1.74 -2.95
C GLY A 67 -13.06 2.12 -2.48
N SER A 68 -13.88 2.63 -3.39
CA SER A 68 -15.32 2.78 -3.15
C SER A 68 -16.09 1.61 -3.77
N PRO A 69 -17.10 1.07 -3.07
CA PRO A 69 -17.93 -0.02 -3.55
C PRO A 69 -18.81 0.47 -4.72
N VAL A 70 -18.76 -0.25 -5.84
CA VAL A 70 -19.70 -0.05 -6.95
C VAL A 70 -20.96 -0.91 -6.76
N VAL A 71 -20.85 -2.02 -6.02
CA VAL A 71 -21.92 -2.94 -5.64
C VAL A 71 -21.66 -3.47 -4.22
N GLY A 72 -22.68 -4.03 -3.57
CA GLY A 72 -22.57 -4.61 -2.23
C GLY A 72 -22.88 -3.59 -1.12
N LYS A 73 -22.02 -3.49 -0.11
CA LYS A 73 -22.18 -2.58 1.03
C LYS A 73 -21.73 -1.17 0.61
N LEU A 74 -22.66 -0.35 0.12
CA LEU A 74 -22.39 0.91 -0.60
C LEU A 74 -21.99 2.09 0.30
N ASP A 75 -22.21 1.99 1.60
CA ASP A 75 -21.86 2.98 2.63
C ASP A 75 -20.43 2.79 3.18
N HIS A 76 -19.63 1.93 2.55
CA HIS A 76 -18.27 1.58 2.97
C HIS A 76 -17.21 2.12 2.03
N PHE A 77 -15.97 2.05 2.49
CA PHE A 77 -14.80 2.07 1.62
C PHE A 77 -13.75 1.09 2.13
N ILE A 78 -12.74 0.84 1.30
CA ILE A 78 -11.57 0.06 1.70
C ILE A 78 -10.30 0.88 1.55
N PHE A 79 -9.36 0.75 2.50
CA PHE A 79 -7.96 1.00 2.22
C PHE A 79 -7.31 -0.27 1.70
N VAL A 80 -6.44 -0.12 0.71
CA VAL A 80 -5.63 -1.21 0.15
C VAL A 80 -4.19 -0.73 0.08
N ASP A 81 -3.37 -1.18 1.02
CA ASP A 81 -1.96 -0.84 1.11
C ASP A 81 -1.13 -2.02 0.62
N THR A 82 -0.24 -1.77 -0.35
CA THR A 82 0.59 -2.79 -0.97
C THR A 82 2.04 -2.60 -0.58
N TYR A 83 2.66 -3.68 -0.11
CA TYR A 83 4.04 -3.74 0.34
C TYR A 83 4.83 -4.72 -0.54
N PRO A 84 6.11 -4.41 -0.84
CA PRO A 84 6.98 -5.30 -1.62
C PRO A 84 7.19 -6.67 -0.98
N ASP A 85 7.17 -6.74 0.36
CA ASP A 85 7.37 -7.97 1.13
C ASP A 85 6.82 -7.84 2.56
N LEU A 86 6.80 -8.97 3.29
CA LEU A 86 6.28 -9.03 4.66
C LEU A 86 7.15 -8.25 5.65
N ALA A 87 8.46 -8.16 5.39
CA ALA A 87 9.38 -7.40 6.24
C ALA A 87 9.10 -5.90 6.17
N THR A 88 8.77 -5.38 4.98
CA THR A 88 8.40 -3.99 4.76
C THR A 88 7.09 -3.65 5.46
N TRP A 89 6.09 -4.54 5.40
CA TRP A 89 4.87 -4.39 6.17
C TRP A 89 5.16 -4.34 7.69
N ALA A 90 5.94 -5.28 8.21
CA ALA A 90 6.28 -5.32 9.64
C ALA A 90 7.05 -4.08 10.10
N ALA A 91 7.93 -3.55 9.24
CA ALA A 91 8.64 -2.29 9.49
C ALA A 91 7.69 -1.10 9.50
N ALA A 92 6.67 -1.07 8.62
CA ALA A 92 5.64 -0.04 8.64
C ALA A 92 4.82 -0.06 9.94
N GLN A 93 4.43 -1.25 10.43
CA GLN A 93 3.74 -1.36 11.72
C GLN A 93 4.61 -0.87 12.87
N THR A 94 5.89 -1.26 12.88
CA THR A 94 6.84 -0.80 13.91
C THR A 94 7.02 0.72 13.89
N ALA A 95 7.00 1.34 12.71
CA ALA A 95 7.09 2.78 12.57
C ALA A 95 5.82 3.49 13.05
N LEU A 96 4.64 2.89 12.83
CA LEU A 96 3.36 3.41 13.31
C LEU A 96 3.25 3.33 14.84
N ASP A 97 3.83 2.31 15.48
CA ASP A 97 3.88 2.19 16.95
C ASP A 97 4.77 3.25 17.64
N SER A 98 5.42 4.13 16.87
CA SER A 98 6.25 5.21 17.41
C SER A 98 5.46 6.49 17.64
N ASP A 99 5.89 7.29 18.62
CA ASP A 99 5.29 8.61 18.92
C ASP A 99 5.20 9.52 17.67
N ALA A 100 6.11 9.34 16.70
CA ALA A 100 6.15 10.10 15.45
C ALA A 100 4.95 9.87 14.52
N ALA A 101 4.18 8.80 14.72
CA ALA A 101 2.99 8.46 13.94
C ALA A 101 1.67 8.72 14.68
N SER A 102 1.72 9.08 15.96
CA SER A 102 0.51 9.37 16.77
C SER A 102 -0.39 10.45 16.16
N GLU A 103 0.19 11.47 15.50
CA GLU A 103 -0.60 12.48 14.77
C GLU A 103 -1.35 11.88 13.57
N LEU A 104 -0.74 10.93 12.85
CA LEU A 104 -1.37 10.26 11.71
C LEU A 104 -2.53 9.35 12.16
N GLU A 105 -2.35 8.63 13.27
CA GLU A 105 -3.41 7.79 13.83
C GLU A 105 -4.62 8.63 14.25
N ASN A 106 -4.39 9.72 15.00
CA ASN A 106 -5.44 10.65 15.38
C ASN A 106 -6.18 11.22 14.16
N MET A 107 -5.46 11.53 13.09
CA MET A 107 -6.08 12.02 11.86
C MET A 107 -7.04 11.00 11.23
N PHE A 108 -6.69 9.70 11.22
CA PHE A 108 -7.58 8.65 10.74
C PHE A 108 -8.76 8.42 11.68
N ASP A 109 -8.51 8.39 13.00
CA ASP A 109 -9.53 8.25 14.02
C ASP A 109 -10.57 9.37 13.98
N GLU A 110 -10.20 10.58 13.56
CA GLU A 110 -11.14 11.68 13.41
C GLU A 110 -12.07 11.50 12.19
N ILE A 111 -11.64 10.81 11.14
CA ILE A 111 -12.35 10.80 9.85
C ILE A 111 -13.07 9.49 9.54
N ALA A 112 -12.61 8.37 10.08
CA ALA A 112 -13.06 7.05 9.70
C ALA A 112 -13.06 6.08 10.87
N GLU A 113 -13.85 5.02 10.75
CA GLU A 113 -13.83 3.88 11.66
C GLU A 113 -13.67 2.61 10.82
N CYS A 114 -12.62 1.83 11.10
CA CYS A 114 -12.35 0.58 10.42
C CYS A 114 -12.69 -0.59 11.33
N THR A 115 -13.57 -1.48 10.86
CA THR A 115 -14.11 -2.59 11.66
C THR A 115 -13.40 -3.91 11.40
N GLU A 116 -12.75 -4.05 10.25
CA GLU A 116 -12.05 -5.26 9.86
C GLU A 116 -10.76 -4.94 9.10
N ASN A 117 -9.72 -5.73 9.37
CA ASN A 117 -8.49 -5.71 8.57
C ASN A 117 -8.02 -7.12 8.23
N ARG A 118 -7.30 -7.26 7.12
CA ARG A 118 -6.67 -8.52 6.67
C ARG A 118 -5.33 -8.21 6.03
N LEU A 119 -4.37 -9.12 6.21
CA LEU A 119 -3.11 -9.12 5.49
C LEU A 119 -3.11 -10.31 4.52
N TRP A 120 -2.90 -10.02 3.25
CA TRP A 120 -2.94 -10.98 2.17
C TRP A 120 -1.56 -11.15 1.56
N LYS A 121 -1.23 -12.36 1.17
CA LYS A 121 -0.20 -12.63 0.18
C LYS A 121 -0.92 -12.87 -1.14
N LEU A 122 -0.78 -11.98 -2.10
CA LEU A 122 -1.43 -12.13 -3.40
C LEU A 122 -0.51 -12.89 -4.34
N GLU A 123 -1.05 -13.96 -4.92
CA GLU A 123 -0.37 -14.81 -5.89
C GLU A 123 -1.14 -14.78 -7.21
N ALA A 124 -0.42 -14.73 -8.32
CA ALA A 124 -1.05 -14.80 -9.64
C ALA A 124 -1.68 -16.18 -9.85
N THR A 125 -2.90 -16.21 -10.40
CA THR A 125 -3.52 -17.47 -10.83
C THR A 125 -2.72 -18.05 -12.01
N GLN A 126 -2.38 -19.34 -11.91
CA GLN A 126 -1.65 -20.08 -12.94
C GLN A 126 -2.59 -20.78 -13.93
#